data_AF-A0A7W4HT53-F1
#
_entry.id   AF-A0A7W4HT53-F1
#
_cell.length_a   1.000
_cell.length_b   1.000
_cell.length_c   1.000
_cell.angle_alpha   90.00
_cell.angle_beta   90.00
_cell.angle_gamma   90.00
#
_symmetry.space_group_name_H-M   'P 1'
#
loop_
_entity.id
_entity.type
_entity.pdbx_description
1 polymer ?
#
loop_
_entity_poly.entity_id
_entity_poly.type
_entity_poly.pdbx_seq_one_letter_code
_entity_poly.pdbx_strand_id
1 'polypeptide(L)'
;MYRDSLIRTKRPSGPPYFEEYTDCEIYEGVIAPHMKDGVVVYATDSETLIGFGCAIPFNRSPDDVQEFLSNLSKDGRLPRSFDYKNAWYMSELGVRCSYRGMGIAWELVRPRMLQVIAHGCSHYFMRTASVGSNSMPMYMKSGAIPVSQQQDVSSTEQATENHTQSLQRIYLWGDCMNTVSTRMNP
;
A
#
# COMPACT_ATOMS: atom_id res chain seq x y z
N MET A 1 36.20 -0.65 -14.22
CA MET A 1 35.27 -1.27 -15.20
C MET A 1 34.02 -1.72 -14.45
N TYR A 2 33.08 -0.81 -14.25
CA TYR A 2 31.73 -1.19 -13.82
C TYR A 2 30.96 -1.55 -15.09
N ARG A 3 30.52 -2.80 -15.19
CA ARG A 3 29.65 -3.24 -16.27
C ARG A 3 28.24 -2.74 -15.94
N ASP A 4 27.79 -1.75 -16.70
CA ASP A 4 26.38 -1.43 -16.87
C ASP A 4 25.66 -2.67 -17.40
N SER A 5 25.05 -3.44 -16.51
CA SER A 5 24.02 -4.41 -16.89
C SER A 5 22.69 -3.70 -16.92
N LEU A 6 22.43 -3.01 -18.04
CA LEU A 6 21.11 -2.55 -18.46
C LEU A 6 20.18 -3.76 -18.59
N ILE A 7 19.44 -4.10 -17.53
CA ILE A 7 18.30 -5.00 -17.62
C ILE A 7 17.08 -4.15 -18.03
N ARG A 8 17.03 -3.79 -19.32
CA ARG A 8 15.79 -3.37 -19.98
C ARG A 8 15.03 -4.62 -20.40
N THR A 9 14.31 -5.26 -19.47
CA THR A 9 13.29 -6.23 -19.84
C THR A 9 12.00 -5.49 -20.11
N LYS A 10 11.74 -5.15 -21.39
CA LYS A 10 10.43 -4.73 -21.89
C LYS A 10 9.39 -5.81 -21.58
N ARG A 11 8.72 -5.75 -20.43
CA ARG A 11 7.48 -6.49 -20.19
C ARG A 11 6.58 -5.61 -19.32
N PRO A 12 5.39 -5.23 -19.82
CA PRO A 12 4.49 -4.36 -19.08
C PRO A 12 4.22 -4.94 -17.70
N SER A 13 4.39 -4.13 -16.65
CA SER A 13 4.29 -4.57 -15.27
C SER A 13 2.86 -4.91 -14.84
N GLY A 14 1.89 -4.80 -15.73
CA GLY A 14 0.55 -5.35 -15.59
C GLY A 14 -0.30 -4.66 -14.51
N PRO A 15 -1.62 -4.90 -14.52
CA PRO A 15 -2.56 -4.22 -13.62
C PRO A 15 -2.18 -4.33 -12.13
N PRO A 16 -2.39 -3.29 -11.30
CA PRO A 16 -2.97 -1.98 -11.60
C PRO A 16 -1.96 -0.84 -11.85
N TYR A 17 -0.65 -1.09 -11.72
CA TYR A 17 0.42 -0.12 -11.95
C TYR A 17 1.38 -0.65 -13.01
N PHE A 18 1.50 0.08 -14.12
CA PHE A 18 2.27 -0.27 -15.32
C PHE A 18 3.71 0.27 -15.31
N GLU A 19 4.14 0.83 -14.18
CA GLU A 19 5.47 1.41 -14.04
C GLU A 19 6.54 0.31 -13.93
N GLU A 20 7.65 0.50 -14.65
CA GLU A 20 8.89 -0.25 -14.48
C GLU A 20 9.81 0.64 -13.64
N TYR A 21 10.10 0.25 -12.40
CA TYR A 21 11.02 0.98 -11.53
C TYR A 21 12.36 0.25 -11.42
N THR A 22 13.45 1.01 -11.42
CA THR A 22 14.76 0.54 -10.99
C THR A 22 14.84 0.44 -9.46
N ASP A 23 15.78 -0.35 -8.95
CA ASP A 23 15.97 -0.47 -7.49
C ASP A 23 16.33 0.87 -6.83
N CYS A 24 17.05 1.76 -7.54
CA CYS A 24 17.36 3.10 -7.06
C CYS A 24 16.12 3.99 -6.94
N GLU A 25 15.22 3.97 -7.93
CA GLU A 25 13.97 4.75 -7.90
C GLU A 25 13.04 4.28 -6.78
N ILE A 26 12.95 2.96 -6.56
CA ILE A 26 12.21 2.41 -5.41
C ILE A 26 12.86 2.87 -4.10
N TYR A 27 14.19 2.83 -4.01
CA TYR A 27 14.87 3.24 -2.79
C TYR A 27 14.64 4.72 -2.48
N GLU A 28 14.91 5.61 -3.43
CA GLU A 28 14.84 7.06 -3.22
C GLU A 28 13.41 7.58 -3.15
N GLY A 29 12.52 7.11 -4.04
CA GLY A 29 11.15 7.58 -4.15
C GLY A 29 10.19 6.95 -3.14
N VAL A 30 10.47 5.72 -2.69
CA VAL A 30 9.57 4.97 -1.81
C VAL A 30 10.20 4.62 -0.48
N ILE A 31 11.32 3.90 -0.45
CA ILE A 31 11.84 3.35 0.82
C ILE A 31 12.37 4.46 1.74
N ALA A 32 13.26 5.32 1.23
CA ALA A 32 13.93 6.34 2.04
C ALA A 32 12.97 7.32 2.73
N PRO A 33 11.90 7.82 2.08
CA PRO A 33 10.88 8.63 2.75
C PRO A 33 10.19 7.91 3.92
N HIS A 34 10.04 6.59 3.85
CA HIS A 34 9.34 5.79 4.86
C HIS A 34 10.26 5.33 6.00
N MET A 35 11.60 5.40 5.86
CA MET A 35 12.54 4.97 6.89
C MET A 35 12.55 5.86 8.14
N LYS A 36 12.13 7.12 8.03
CA LYS A 36 12.21 8.08 9.14
C LYS A 36 11.09 7.92 10.17
N ASP A 37 9.85 7.93 9.67
CA ASP A 37 8.64 8.02 10.49
C ASP A 37 7.68 6.83 10.23
N GLY A 38 8.11 5.83 9.45
CA GLY A 38 7.29 4.72 9.00
C GLY A 38 7.88 3.35 9.27
N VAL A 39 7.24 2.36 8.66
CA VAL A 39 7.66 0.96 8.62
C VAL A 39 7.94 0.60 7.18
N VAL A 40 9.09 -0.04 6.94
CA VAL A 40 9.42 -0.66 5.66
C VAL A 40 9.70 -2.14 5.92
N VAL A 41 9.03 -3.00 5.16
CA VAL A 41 9.34 -4.43 5.08
C VAL A 41 9.73 -4.77 3.66
N TYR A 42 10.70 -5.67 3.50
CA TYR A 42 11.18 -6.11 2.20
C TYR A 42 11.25 -7.64 2.14
N ALA A 43 11.06 -8.17 0.94
CA ALA A 43 11.29 -9.55 0.59
C ALA A 43 12.42 -9.58 -0.42
N THR A 44 13.42 -10.44 -0.21
CA THR A 44 14.59 -10.56 -1.07
C THR A 44 14.86 -12.02 -1.39
N ASP A 45 15.37 -12.32 -2.59
CA ASP A 45 16.27 -13.46 -2.77
C ASP A 45 17.70 -12.96 -2.52
N SER A 46 18.66 -13.86 -2.35
CA SER A 46 20.03 -13.60 -1.85
C SER A 46 20.70 -12.27 -2.23
N GLU A 47 20.37 -11.68 -3.39
CA GLU A 47 20.90 -10.38 -3.82
C GLU A 47 19.84 -9.42 -4.40
N THR A 48 18.57 -9.83 -4.58
CA THR A 48 17.55 -9.02 -5.29
C THR A 48 16.38 -8.65 -4.38
N LEU A 49 15.96 -7.38 -4.42
CA LEU A 49 14.70 -6.93 -3.82
C LEU A 49 13.52 -7.48 -4.63
N ILE A 50 12.81 -8.48 -4.11
CA ILE A 50 11.65 -9.10 -4.76
C ILE A 50 10.37 -8.29 -4.54
N GLY A 51 10.23 -7.68 -3.37
CA GLY A 51 9.04 -6.91 -3.04
C GLY A 51 9.23 -6.10 -1.77
N PHE A 52 8.32 -5.16 -1.56
CA PHE A 52 8.35 -4.26 -0.41
C PHE A 52 6.93 -3.88 0.01
N GLY A 53 6.78 -3.52 1.27
CA GLY A 53 5.57 -2.93 1.82
C GLY A 53 5.94 -1.80 2.76
N CYS A 54 5.27 -0.66 2.62
CA CYS A 54 5.48 0.48 3.50
C CYS A 54 4.21 0.83 4.27
N ALA A 55 4.39 1.41 5.45
CA ALA A 55 3.33 2.05 6.21
C ALA A 55 3.85 3.30 6.93
N ILE A 56 2.97 4.26 7.15
CA ILE A 56 3.25 5.50 7.88
C ILE A 56 2.05 5.86 8.77
N PRO A 57 2.25 6.57 9.89
CA PRO A 57 1.14 7.08 10.68
C PRO A 57 0.29 8.07 9.88
N PHE A 58 -1.01 8.17 10.19
CA PHE A 58 -1.96 9.02 9.46
C PHE A 58 -1.48 10.48 9.28
N ASN A 59 -0.88 11.08 10.31
CA ASN A 59 -0.37 12.46 10.28
C ASN A 59 0.82 12.68 9.33
N ARG A 60 1.35 11.61 8.72
CA ARG A 60 2.37 11.65 7.67
C ARG A 60 1.85 11.22 6.31
N SER A 61 0.58 10.81 6.20
CA SER A 61 -0.02 10.43 4.93
C SER A 61 -0.16 11.65 3.99
N PRO A 62 -0.28 11.44 2.67
CA PRO A 62 -0.46 12.52 1.71
C PRO A 62 -1.62 13.48 2.08
N ASP A 63 -1.49 14.76 1.74
CA ASP A 63 -2.47 15.79 2.11
C ASP A 63 -3.88 15.46 1.61
N ASP A 64 -4.00 14.90 0.41
CA ASP A 64 -5.27 14.49 -0.20
C ASP A 64 -5.93 13.32 0.56
N VAL A 65 -5.13 12.42 1.15
CA VAL A 65 -5.61 11.35 2.04
C VAL A 65 -6.12 11.94 3.36
N GLN A 66 -5.34 12.85 3.95
CA GLN A 66 -5.70 13.52 5.20
C GLN A 66 -6.98 14.33 5.06
N GLU A 67 -7.10 15.10 3.98
CA GLU A 67 -8.28 15.92 3.67
C GLU A 67 -9.51 15.03 3.48
N PHE A 68 -9.42 13.99 2.65
CA PHE A 68 -10.54 13.12 2.35
C PHE A 68 -11.12 12.45 3.60
N LEU A 69 -10.28 11.80 4.42
CA LEU A 69 -10.72 11.13 5.65
C LEU A 69 -11.24 12.14 6.69
N SER A 70 -10.62 13.31 6.79
CA SER A 70 -11.09 14.37 7.68
C SER A 70 -12.48 14.89 7.28
N ASN A 71 -12.74 15.05 5.98
CA ASN A 71 -14.04 15.50 5.47
C ASN A 71 -15.12 14.43 5.69
N LEU A 72 -14.83 13.16 5.39
CA LEU A 72 -15.77 12.07 5.72
C LEU A 72 -16.07 11.97 7.20
N SER A 73 -15.08 12.22 8.06
CA SER A 73 -15.26 12.24 9.52
C SER A 73 -16.18 13.37 9.96
N LYS A 74 -15.96 14.59 9.47
CA LYS A 74 -16.81 15.77 9.76
C LYS A 74 -18.25 15.55 9.35
N ASP A 75 -18.45 14.87 8.22
CA ASP A 75 -19.77 14.57 7.68
C ASP A 75 -20.45 13.35 8.33
N GLY A 76 -19.80 12.70 9.30
CA GLY A 76 -20.32 11.49 9.96
C GLY A 76 -20.40 10.26 9.05
N ARG A 77 -19.63 10.23 7.96
CA ARG A 77 -19.63 9.17 6.94
C ARG A 77 -18.58 8.09 7.19
N LEU A 78 -17.64 8.31 8.11
CA LEU A 78 -16.74 7.25 8.57
C LEU A 78 -17.44 6.32 9.57
N PRO A 79 -17.14 5.01 9.54
CA PRO A 79 -17.58 4.10 10.59
C PRO A 79 -17.15 4.60 11.98
N ARG A 80 -18.05 4.54 12.96
CA ARG A 80 -17.77 5.04 14.33
C ARG A 80 -16.58 4.33 15.01
N SER A 81 -16.34 3.07 14.65
CA SER A 81 -15.23 2.27 15.15
C SER A 81 -13.89 2.54 14.44
N PHE A 82 -13.90 3.34 13.35
CA PHE A 82 -12.68 3.64 12.62
C PHE A 82 -12.02 4.92 13.15
N ASP A 83 -11.05 4.74 14.06
CA ASP A 83 -10.19 5.84 14.53
C ASP A 83 -9.03 6.10 13.55
N TYR A 84 -9.36 6.75 12.44
CA TYR A 84 -8.38 7.04 11.37
C TYR A 84 -7.21 7.91 11.84
N LYS A 85 -7.40 8.74 12.89
CA LYS A 85 -6.36 9.66 13.37
C LYS A 85 -5.21 8.94 14.04
N ASN A 86 -5.49 7.81 14.69
CA ASN A 86 -4.51 6.95 15.34
C ASN A 86 -4.16 5.70 14.52
N ALA A 87 -4.70 5.60 13.29
CA ALA A 87 -4.43 4.49 12.40
C ALA A 87 -3.16 4.72 11.55
N TRP A 88 -2.60 3.63 11.05
CA TRP A 88 -1.48 3.66 10.12
C TRP A 88 -1.93 3.46 8.68
N TYR A 89 -1.43 4.30 7.79
CA TYR A 89 -1.63 4.21 6.36
C TYR A 89 -0.68 3.19 5.74
N MET A 90 -1.22 2.12 5.16
CA MET A 90 -0.48 1.16 4.33
C MET A 90 -0.25 1.77 2.96
N SER A 91 0.75 2.66 2.88
CA SER A 91 1.00 3.54 1.75
C SER A 91 1.36 2.80 0.48
N GLU A 92 2.30 1.84 0.57
CA GLU A 92 2.88 1.20 -0.59
C GLU A 92 2.96 -0.31 -0.46
N LEU A 93 2.80 -1.01 -1.58
CA LEU A 93 2.99 -2.46 -1.68
C LEU A 93 3.36 -2.85 -3.11
N GLY A 94 4.60 -3.30 -3.30
CA GLY A 94 5.14 -3.69 -4.59
C GLY A 94 5.70 -5.11 -4.58
N VAL A 95 5.47 -5.86 -5.66
CA VAL A 95 6.11 -7.16 -5.92
C VAL A 95 6.56 -7.20 -7.37
N ARG A 96 7.83 -7.57 -7.60
CA ARG A 96 8.41 -7.78 -8.92
C ARG A 96 7.55 -8.72 -9.75
N CYS A 97 7.33 -8.38 -11.02
CA CYS A 97 6.40 -9.08 -11.90
C CYS A 97 6.67 -10.58 -11.99
N SER A 98 7.94 -11.01 -12.04
CA SER A 98 8.34 -12.42 -12.10
C SER A 98 7.99 -13.23 -10.86
N TYR A 99 7.66 -12.57 -9.73
CA TYR A 99 7.33 -13.21 -8.46
C TYR A 99 5.87 -13.02 -8.04
N ARG A 100 5.04 -12.39 -8.90
CA ARG A 100 3.61 -12.24 -8.64
C ARG A 100 2.91 -13.59 -8.71
N GLY A 101 1.80 -13.73 -7.96
CA GLY A 101 1.07 -14.98 -7.84
C GLY A 101 1.70 -16.00 -6.88
N MET A 102 2.87 -15.71 -6.30
CA MET A 102 3.56 -16.60 -5.35
C MET A 102 3.24 -16.29 -3.88
N GLY A 103 2.24 -15.46 -3.60
CA GLY A 103 1.86 -15.10 -2.23
C GLY A 103 2.74 -14.05 -1.53
N ILE A 104 3.76 -13.50 -2.18
CA ILE A 104 4.74 -12.59 -1.53
C ILE A 104 4.09 -11.33 -0.95
N ALA A 105 3.13 -10.73 -1.66
CA ALA A 105 2.42 -9.55 -1.17
C ALA A 105 1.77 -9.79 0.21
N TRP A 106 1.27 -11.01 0.44
CA TRP A 106 0.68 -11.41 1.71
C TRP A 106 1.72 -11.58 2.81
N GLU A 107 2.84 -12.23 2.48
CA GLU A 107 3.96 -12.40 3.40
C GLU A 107 4.63 -11.06 3.77
N LEU A 108 4.44 -10.00 2.98
CA LEU A 108 4.83 -8.63 3.33
C LEU A 108 3.81 -7.93 4.23
N VAL A 109 2.51 -8.17 4.04
CA VAL A 109 1.46 -7.53 4.87
C VAL A 109 1.61 -7.91 6.34
N ARG A 110 1.84 -9.18 6.65
CA ARG A 110 1.91 -9.68 8.02
C ARG A 110 3.00 -9.01 8.89
N PRO A 111 4.30 -9.05 8.51
CA PRO A 111 5.35 -8.38 9.28
C PRO A 111 5.13 -6.87 9.36
N ARG A 112 4.57 -6.24 8.31
CA ARG A 112 4.23 -4.82 8.35
C ARG A 112 3.19 -4.50 9.42
N MET A 113 2.14 -5.31 9.54
CA MET A 113 1.13 -5.16 10.61
C MET A 113 1.75 -5.38 11.99
N LEU A 114 2.62 -6.37 12.14
CA LEU A 114 3.32 -6.63 13.40
C LEU A 114 4.19 -5.45 13.85
N GLN A 115 4.84 -4.77 12.92
CA GLN A 115 5.61 -3.55 13.23
C GLN A 115 4.69 -2.40 13.64
N VAL A 116 3.55 -2.21 12.97
CA VAL A 116 2.54 -1.20 13.39
C VAL A 116 2.05 -1.47 14.83
N ILE A 117 1.83 -2.74 15.18
CA ILE A 117 1.48 -3.16 16.55
C ILE A 117 2.62 -2.85 17.52
N ALA A 118 3.88 -3.10 17.14
CA ALA A 118 5.04 -2.77 17.96
C ALA A 118 5.18 -1.25 18.21
N HIS A 119 4.65 -0.41 17.33
CA HIS A 119 4.50 1.03 17.54
C HIS A 119 3.30 1.43 18.44
N GLY A 120 2.59 0.46 19.02
CA GLY A 120 1.47 0.69 19.93
C GLY A 120 0.13 0.98 19.25
N CYS A 121 0.03 0.76 17.93
CA CYS A 121 -1.19 1.01 17.16
C CYS A 121 -1.89 -0.30 16.79
N SER A 122 -3.22 -0.32 16.85
CA SER A 122 -4.02 -1.51 16.53
C SER A 122 -4.78 -1.41 15.21
N HIS A 123 -4.88 -0.22 14.62
CA HIS A 123 -5.66 0.01 13.40
C HIS A 123 -4.80 0.44 12.24
N TYR A 124 -5.23 0.03 11.05
CA TYR A 124 -4.66 0.49 9.79
C TYR A 124 -5.75 0.92 8.83
N PHE A 125 -5.32 1.63 7.80
CA PHE A 125 -6.10 1.83 6.60
C PHE A 125 -5.19 1.79 5.37
N MET A 126 -5.80 1.61 4.21
CA MET A 126 -5.12 1.62 2.93
C MET A 126 -5.99 2.31 1.89
N ARG A 127 -5.37 2.74 0.80
CA ARG A 127 -6.01 3.33 -0.36
C ARG A 127 -5.60 2.55 -1.59
N THR A 128 -6.54 2.24 -2.47
CA THR A 128 -6.26 1.54 -3.73
C THR A 128 -7.26 1.91 -4.80
N ALA A 129 -6.99 1.53 -6.05
CA ALA A 129 -7.96 1.66 -7.14
C ALA A 129 -9.27 0.97 -6.79
N SER A 130 -10.40 1.65 -7.01
CA SER A 130 -11.73 1.08 -6.75
C SER A 130 -12.10 -0.07 -7.70
N VAL A 131 -11.42 -0.16 -8.85
CA VAL A 131 -11.62 -1.19 -9.87
C VAL A 131 -10.25 -1.73 -10.30
N GLY A 132 -10.16 -3.05 -10.55
CA GLY A 132 -8.92 -3.70 -11.01
C GLY A 132 -7.83 -3.85 -9.94
N SER A 133 -8.13 -3.55 -8.68
CA SER A 133 -7.17 -3.69 -7.59
C SER A 133 -6.95 -5.14 -7.19
N ASN A 134 -5.68 -5.56 -7.22
CA ASN A 134 -5.24 -6.86 -6.67
C ASN A 134 -5.18 -6.86 -5.13
N SER A 135 -4.96 -5.69 -4.50
CA SER A 135 -4.85 -5.56 -3.06
C SER A 135 -6.20 -5.55 -2.35
N MET A 136 -7.24 -4.94 -2.95
CA MET A 136 -8.58 -4.86 -2.34
C MET A 136 -9.13 -6.23 -1.88
N PRO A 137 -9.27 -7.26 -2.75
CA PRO A 137 -9.80 -8.56 -2.32
C PRO A 137 -8.92 -9.23 -1.27
N MET A 138 -7.61 -9.01 -1.36
CA MET A 138 -6.63 -9.48 -0.40
C MET A 138 -6.91 -8.90 1.00
N TYR A 139 -6.97 -7.58 1.16
CA TYR A 139 -7.24 -6.99 2.48
C TYR A 139 -8.63 -7.33 3.01
N MET A 140 -9.66 -7.38 2.15
CA MET A 140 -11.00 -7.80 2.56
C MET A 140 -11.02 -9.24 3.11
N LYS A 141 -10.31 -10.18 2.47
CA LYS A 141 -10.18 -11.57 2.97
C LYS A 141 -9.51 -11.62 4.35
N SER A 142 -8.68 -10.63 4.67
CA SER A 142 -8.04 -10.47 6.00
C SER A 142 -8.85 -9.66 7.02
N GLY A 143 -10.13 -9.41 6.73
CA GLY A 143 -11.05 -8.74 7.65
C GLY A 143 -11.09 -7.21 7.52
N ALA A 144 -10.44 -6.62 6.52
CA ALA A 144 -10.56 -5.20 6.25
C ALA A 144 -11.97 -4.85 5.74
N ILE A 145 -12.47 -3.70 6.17
CA ILE A 145 -13.81 -3.19 5.84
C ILE A 145 -13.65 -1.99 4.90
N PRO A 146 -14.36 -1.95 3.77
CA PRO A 146 -14.32 -0.80 2.88
C PRO A 146 -15.04 0.41 3.51
N VAL A 147 -14.49 1.60 3.29
CA VAL A 147 -15.21 2.86 3.50
C VAL A 147 -16.18 3.05 2.33
N SER A 148 -17.42 3.43 2.60
CA SER A 148 -18.49 3.48 1.60
C SER A 148 -18.24 4.50 0.48
N GLN A 149 -17.49 5.56 0.75
CA GLN A 149 -17.22 6.62 -0.20
C GLN A 149 -15.91 6.36 -0.95
N GLN A 150 -15.94 6.62 -2.25
CA GLN A 150 -14.75 6.64 -3.09
C GLN A 150 -14.21 8.07 -3.17
N GLN A 151 -12.89 8.19 -3.33
CA GLN A 151 -12.22 9.45 -3.59
C GLN A 151 -11.96 9.56 -5.10
N ASP A 152 -12.41 10.66 -5.69
CA ASP A 152 -12.01 11.04 -7.04
C ASP A 152 -10.59 11.60 -7.01
N VAL A 153 -9.70 11.04 -7.83
CA VAL A 153 -8.29 11.46 -7.94
C VAL A 153 -7.96 11.99 -9.34
N SER A 154 -8.96 12.25 -10.18
CA SER A 154 -8.79 12.71 -11.57
C SER A 154 -8.00 14.02 -11.71
N SER A 155 -8.03 14.88 -10.70
CA SER A 155 -7.30 16.15 -10.65
C SER A 155 -5.93 16.06 -9.98
N THR A 156 -5.47 14.87 -9.60
CA THR A 156 -4.20 14.66 -8.88
C THR A 156 -3.11 14.13 -9.81
N GLU A 157 -1.85 14.28 -9.42
CA GLU A 157 -0.69 13.74 -10.15
C GLU A 157 -0.81 12.22 -10.41
N GLN A 158 -1.48 11.47 -9.52
CA GLN A 158 -1.75 10.05 -9.70
C GLN A 158 -2.56 9.72 -10.96
N ALA A 159 -3.40 10.65 -11.44
CA ALA A 159 -4.20 10.46 -12.65
C ALA A 159 -3.45 10.91 -13.91
N THR A 160 -2.60 11.93 -13.81
CA THR A 160 -1.92 12.54 -14.95
C THR A 160 -0.63 11.82 -15.34
N GLU A 161 0.05 11.17 -14.38
CA GLU A 161 1.39 10.59 -14.61
C GLU A 161 1.40 9.05 -14.60
N ASN A 162 0.60 8.39 -13.74
CA ASN A 162 0.81 6.97 -13.43
C ASN A 162 -0.05 5.98 -14.25
N HIS A 163 -0.66 6.42 -15.36
CA HIS A 163 -1.53 5.60 -16.23
C HIS A 163 -2.49 4.67 -15.45
N THR A 164 -3.16 5.23 -14.43
CA THR A 164 -3.96 4.45 -13.49
C THR A 164 -5.22 3.87 -14.15
N GLN A 165 -5.57 2.63 -13.80
CA GLN A 165 -6.77 1.96 -14.33
C GLN A 165 -8.10 2.50 -13.78
N SER A 166 -8.05 3.30 -12.71
CA SER A 166 -9.24 3.92 -12.12
C SER A 166 -8.89 5.33 -11.68
N LEU A 167 -9.78 6.28 -11.95
CA LEU A 167 -9.70 7.63 -11.37
C LEU A 167 -10.38 7.71 -10.00
N GLN A 168 -10.86 6.57 -9.50
CA GLN A 168 -11.52 6.47 -8.22
C GLN A 168 -10.69 5.58 -7.28
N ARG A 169 -10.55 6.02 -6.04
CA ARG A 169 -9.88 5.29 -4.97
C ARG A 169 -10.89 4.83 -3.94
N ILE A 170 -10.73 3.60 -3.48
CA ILE A 170 -11.45 3.07 -2.32
C ILE A 170 -10.49 2.97 -1.15
N TYR A 171 -11.02 3.25 0.05
CA TYR A 171 -10.32 3.06 1.30
C TYR A 171 -10.80 1.78 1.97
N LEU A 172 -9.88 1.05 2.57
CA LEU A 172 -10.17 -0.06 3.45
C LEU A 172 -9.50 0.20 4.78
N TRP A 173 -10.14 -0.20 5.87
CA TRP A 173 -9.58 -0.10 7.22
C TRP A 173 -9.77 -1.41 7.98
N GLY A 174 -8.94 -1.65 8.98
CA GLY A 174 -9.02 -2.88 9.74
C GLY A 174 -8.19 -2.86 11.02
N ASP A 175 -8.34 -3.93 11.78
CA ASP A 175 -7.52 -4.22 12.96
C ASP A 175 -6.30 -5.04 12.56
N CYS A 176 -5.12 -4.59 12.98
CA CYS A 176 -3.84 -5.22 12.65
C CYS A 176 -3.76 -6.65 13.19
N MET A 177 -4.23 -6.90 14.42
CA MET A 177 -4.18 -8.24 15.04
C MET A 177 -5.12 -9.22 14.35
N ASN A 178 -6.31 -8.78 13.95
CA ASN A 178 -7.26 -9.60 13.19
C ASN A 178 -6.67 -9.99 11.82
N THR A 179 -6.08 -9.03 11.11
CA THR A 179 -5.40 -9.28 9.83
C THR A 179 -4.23 -10.24 9.98
N VAL A 180 -3.42 -10.12 11.04
CA VAL A 180 -2.30 -11.05 11.33
C VAL A 180 -2.79 -12.45 11.70
N SER A 181 -3.91 -12.56 12.41
CA SER A 181 -4.43 -13.83 12.94
C SER A 181 -5.20 -14.65 11.91
N THR A 182 -5.67 -14.01 10.85
CA THR A 182 -6.33 -14.71 9.74
C THR A 182 -5.33 -15.64 9.08
N ARG A 183 -5.60 -16.95 9.05
CA ARG A 183 -4.75 -17.91 8.32
C ARG A 183 -4.85 -17.59 6.83
N MET A 184 -3.80 -16.97 6.30
CA MET A 184 -3.73 -16.56 4.90
C MET A 184 -3.20 -17.73 4.09
N ASN A 185 -4.10 -18.65 3.70
CA ASN A 185 -3.75 -19.68 2.71
C ASN A 185 -3.69 -19.00 1.33
N PRO A 186 -2.57 -19.18 0.57
CA PRO A 186 -2.44 -18.75 -0.82
C PRO A 186 -3.57 -19.28 -1.71
#